data_AF-N6YU31-F1
#
_entry.id   AF-N6YU31-F1
#
_cell.length_a   1.000
_cell.length_b   1.000
_cell.length_c   1.000
_cell.angle_alpha   90.00
_cell.angle_beta   90.00
_cell.angle_gamma   90.00
#
_symmetry.space_group_name_H-M   'P 1'
#
loop_
_entity.id
_entity.type
_entity.pdbx_description
1 polymer ?
#
loop_
_entity_poly.entity_id
_entity_poly.type
_entity_poly.pdbx_seq_one_letter_code
_entity_poly.pdbx_strand_id
1 'polypeptide(L)' 'AVLSDCDTVEDITFWARTKEAWLRRFLVLKNGIPSEETFLRILRALDPKQFENMFRRWVGGVVGALSDDAGLA' A
#
# COMPACT_ATOMS: atom_id res chain seq x y z
N ALA A 1 11.47 0.45 8.43
CA ALA A 1 10.72 1.62 7.95
C ALA A 1 9.23 1.29 8.03
N VAL A 2 8.44 2.09 8.73
CA VAL A 2 6.97 2.04 8.72
C VAL A 2 6.53 3.25 7.90
N LEU A 3 5.87 3.01 6.75
CA LEU A 3 5.60 4.06 5.76
C LEU A 3 4.27 4.79 6.01
N SER A 4 3.37 4.14 6.71
CA SER A 4 2.03 4.60 7.07
C SER A 4 1.69 3.89 8.35
N ASP A 5 1.39 4.64 9.41
CA ASP A 5 1.09 4.17 10.77
C ASP A 5 -0.25 3.41 10.82
N CYS A 6 -0.38 2.38 9.98
CA CYS A 6 -1.57 1.58 9.77
C CYS A 6 -1.22 0.13 10.06
N ASP A 7 -1.40 -0.29 11.31
CA ASP A 7 -1.02 -1.63 11.77
C ASP A 7 -2.11 -2.67 11.48
N THR A 8 -3.33 -2.22 11.19
CA THR A 8 -4.49 -3.08 10.92
C THR A 8 -5.16 -2.76 9.58
N VAL A 9 -6.00 -3.69 9.11
CA VAL A 9 -6.84 -3.44 7.92
C VAL A 9 -7.88 -2.35 8.16
N GLU A 10 -8.33 -2.21 9.42
CA GLU A 10 -9.16 -1.10 9.86
C GLU A 10 -8.43 0.24 9.65
N ASP A 11 -7.17 0.34 10.10
CA ASP A 11 -6.35 1.55 9.92
C ASP A 11 -6.14 1.89 8.43
N ILE A 12 -5.88 0.87 7.60
CA ILE A 12 -5.75 1.04 6.14
C ILE A 12 -7.04 1.63 5.56
N THR A 13 -8.20 1.07 5.94
CA THR A 13 -9.50 1.50 5.44
C THR A 13 -9.83 2.91 5.92
N PHE A 14 -9.55 3.20 7.19
CA PHE A 14 -9.71 4.53 7.77
C PHE A 14 -8.86 5.56 7.04
N TRP A 15 -7.55 5.31 6.91
CA TRP A 15 -6.63 6.20 6.21
C TRP A 15 -7.05 6.43 4.75
N ALA A 16 -7.45 5.36 4.05
CA ALA A 16 -7.86 5.44 2.65
C ALA A 16 -9.13 6.29 2.48
N ARG A 17 -10.08 6.23 3.42
CA ARG A 17 -11.24 7.14 3.48
C ARG A 17 -10.80 8.57 3.77
N THR A 18 -9.92 8.79 4.76
CA THR A 18 -9.40 10.12 5.10
C THR A 18 -8.67 10.77 3.92
N LYS A 19 -7.97 9.98 3.10
CA LYS A 19 -7.18 10.45 1.95
C LYS A 19 -7.87 10.22 0.60
N GLU A 20 -9.15 9.89 0.57
CA GLU A 20 -9.84 9.51 -0.67
C GLU A 20 -9.70 10.56 -1.77
N ALA A 21 -9.91 11.85 -1.45
CA ALA A 21 -9.77 12.94 -2.41
C ALA A 21 -8.35 13.01 -3.03
N TRP A 22 -7.33 12.74 -2.22
CA TRP A 22 -5.94 12.68 -2.68
C TRP A 22 -5.68 11.43 -3.53
N LEU A 23 -6.19 10.26 -3.10
CA LEU A 23 -6.05 8.99 -3.83
C LEU A 23 -6.70 9.03 -5.21
N ARG A 24 -7.83 9.72 -5.36
CA ARG A 24 -8.53 9.90 -6.65
C ARG A 24 -7.70 10.63 -7.71
N ARG A 25 -6.61 11.30 -7.33
CA ARG A 25 -5.66 11.89 -8.27
C ARG A 25 -4.78 10.84 -8.98
N PHE A 26 -4.65 9.66 -8.39
CA PHE A 26 -3.77 8.59 -8.88
C PHE A 26 -4.55 7.30 -9.24
N LEU A 27 -5.70 7.07 -8.59
CA LEU A 27 -6.48 5.84 -8.69
C LEU A 27 -7.90 6.09 -9.19
N VAL A 28 -8.39 5.20 -10.07
CA VAL A 28 -9.79 5.19 -10.49
C VAL A 28 -10.63 4.38 -9.50
N LEU A 29 -11.20 5.07 -8.51
CA LEU A 29 -12.04 4.47 -7.47
C LEU A 29 -13.53 4.45 -7.88
N LYS A 30 -13.87 3.62 -8.88
CA LYS A 30 -15.25 3.54 -9.42
C LYS A 30 -16.30 3.21 -8.36
N ASN A 31 -15.94 2.34 -7.41
CA ASN A 31 -16.81 1.89 -6.32
C ASN A 31 -16.42 2.49 -4.95
N GLY A 32 -15.61 3.55 -4.94
CA GLY A 32 -15.08 4.14 -3.71
C GLY A 32 -13.95 3.33 -3.06
N ILE A 33 -13.68 3.63 -1.79
CA ILE A 33 -12.66 2.93 -0.98
C ILE A 33 -13.18 1.54 -0.60
N PRO A 34 -12.40 0.46 -0.82
CA PRO A 34 -12.78 -0.88 -0.39
C PRO A 34 -13.04 -0.95 1.12
N SER A 35 -13.98 -1.80 1.53
CA SER A 35 -14.19 -2.14 2.94
C SER A 35 -13.07 -3.03 3.48
N GLU A 36 -12.96 -3.12 4.80
CA GLU A 36 -12.03 -4.04 5.48
C GLU A 36 -12.17 -5.48 4.99
N GLU A 37 -13.40 -5.97 4.87
CA GLU A 37 -13.69 -7.31 4.34
C GLU A 37 -13.20 -7.48 2.90
N THR A 38 -13.23 -6.43 2.08
CA THR A 38 -12.70 -6.48 0.71
C THR A 38 -11.18 -6.63 0.73
N PHE A 39 -10.48 -5.90 1.59
CA PHE A 39 -9.03 -6.05 1.78
C PHE A 39 -8.68 -7.43 2.34
N LEU A 40 -9.37 -7.87 3.40
CA LEU A 40 -9.14 -9.17 4.03
C LEU A 40 -9.37 -10.33 3.05
N ARG A 41 -10.42 -10.27 2.23
CA ARG A 41 -10.69 -11.29 1.21
C ARG A 41 -9.53 -11.45 0.23
N ILE A 42 -8.94 -10.33 -0.21
CA ILE A 42 -7.80 -10.36 -1.14
C ILE A 42 -6.56 -10.88 -0.41
N LEU A 43 -6.23 -10.31 0.76
CA LEU A 43 -5.03 -10.69 1.52
C LEU A 43 -5.04 -12.16 1.93
N ARG A 44 -6.20 -12.71 2.32
CA ARG A 44 -6.38 -14.14 2.65
C ARG A 44 -6.22 -15.07 1.45
N ALA A 45 -6.43 -14.57 0.22
CA ALA A 45 -6.31 -15.36 -0.99
C ALA A 45 -4.85 -15.43 -1.51
N LEU A 46 -3.95 -14.57 -1.02
CA LEU A 46 -2.56 -14.53 -1.44
C LEU A 46 -1.73 -15.57 -0.68
N ASP A 47 -0.79 -16.21 -1.38
CA ASP A 47 0.26 -16.99 -0.72
C ASP A 47 1.17 -16.02 0.06
N PRO A 48 1.33 -16.18 1.38
CA PRO A 48 2.07 -15.21 2.19
C PRO A 48 3.54 -15.06 1.79
N LYS A 49 4.20 -16.15 1.38
CA LYS A 49 5.62 -16.13 1.02
C LYS A 49 5.85 -15.43 -0.32
N GLN A 50 4.99 -15.70 -1.30
CA GLN A 50 5.04 -15.02 -2.59
C GLN A 50 4.73 -13.54 -2.46
N PHE A 51 3.73 -13.19 -1.65
CA PHE A 51 3.40 -11.79 -1.37
C PHE A 51 4.59 -11.06 -0.73
N GLU A 52 5.20 -11.63 0.32
CA GLU A 52 6.38 -11.04 0.96
C GLU A 52 7.53 -10.82 -0.03
N ASN A 53 7.84 -11.82 -0.86
CA ASN A 53 8.92 -11.73 -1.84
C ASN A 53 8.68 -10.61 -2.86
N MET A 54 7.46 -10.51 -3.39
CA MET A 54 7.11 -9.46 -4.35
C MET A 54 7.09 -8.08 -3.70
N PHE A 55 6.55 -7.98 -2.48
CA PHE A 55 6.54 -6.75 -1.70
C PHE A 55 7.96 -6.25 -1.42
N ARG A 56 8.87 -7.11 -0.95
CA ARG A 56 10.28 -6.77 -0.73
C ARG A 56 10.97 -6.27 -2.00
N ARG A 57 10.74 -6.95 -3.13
CA ARG A 57 11.30 -6.54 -4.43
C ARG A 57 10.79 -5.16 -4.85
N TRP A 58 9.49 -4.91 -4.70
CA TRP A 58 8.89 -3.62 -5.01
C TRP A 58 9.45 -2.50 -4.12
N VAL A 59 9.45 -2.69 -2.80
CA VAL A 59 10.02 -1.72 -1.84
C VAL A 59 11.49 -1.45 -2.13
N GLY A 60 12.27 -2.47 -2.47
CA GLY A 60 13.68 -2.30 -2.87
C GLY A 60 13.85 -1.38 -4.08
N GLY A 61 12.95 -1.46 -5.07
CA GLY A 61 12.93 -0.53 -6.21
C GLY A 61 12.53 0.90 -5.83
N VAL A 62 11.60 1.06 -4.90
CA VAL A 62 11.17 2.38 -4.41
C VAL A 62 12.28 3.05 -3.59
N VAL A 63 12.90 2.31 -2.66
CA VAL A 63 13.99 2.83 -1.82
C VAL A 63 15.22 3.15 -2.66
N GLY A 64 15.59 2.28 -3.60
CA GLY A 64 16.69 2.55 -4.54
C GLY A 64 16.48 3.85 -5.30
N ALA A 65 15.28 4.06 -5.87
CA ALA A 65 14.94 5.30 -6.56
C ALA A 65 15.03 6.55 -5.65
N LEU A 66 14.64 6.43 -4.37
CA LEU A 66 14.76 7.53 -3.41
C LEU A 66 16.21 7.84 -3.02
N SER A 67 17.10 6.83 -3.00
CA SER A 67 18.53 7.03 -2.75
C SER A 67 19.24 7.70 -3.93
N ASP A 68 18.83 7.37 -5.16
CA ASP A 68 19.38 7.98 -6.37
C ASP A 68 18.97 9.46 -6.49
N ASP A 69 17.72 9.80 -6.15
CA ASP A 69 17.22 11.19 -6.15
C ASP A 69 17.84 12.07 -5.04
N ALA A 70 18.36 11.47 -3.96
CA ALA A 70 18.99 12.18 -2.84
C ALA A 70 20.48 12.49 -3.06
N GLY A 71 21.08 12.06 -4.17
CA GLY A 71 22.49 12.33 -4.50
C GLY A 71 23.49 11.71 -3.54
N LEU A 72 23.17 10.56 -2.94
CA LEU A 72 24.02 9.85 -1.97
C LEU A 72 24.78 8.65 -2.57
N ALA A 73 24.90 8.58 -3.89
CA ALA A 73 25.72 7.59 -4.59
C ALA A 73 27.09 8.17 -4.99
#